data_AF-A0A126V213-F1
#
_entry.id   AF-A0A126V213-F1
#
_cell.length_a   1.000
_cell.length_b   1.000
_cell.length_c   1.000
_cell.angle_alpha   90.00
_cell.angle_beta   90.00
_cell.angle_gamma   90.00
#
_symmetry.space_group_name_H-M   'P 1'
#
loop_
_entity.id
_entity.type
_entity.pdbx_description
1 polymer ?
#
loop_
_entity_poly.entity_id
_entity_poly.type
_entity_poly.pdbx_seq_one_letter_code
_entity_poly.pdbx_strand_id
1 'polypeptide(L)'
;MKPLTFAAATLALIVGGVAPASALILKCNVSNAGSSKGWIADSIEIEYEDGSELAMVSDQLILKYGSGIAIGRVKSDNSTRTTFVWEQRIKDTSLQNATIEYRLNYEKKDHQLSMTAKAMGIGRTATGKGSCTF
;
A
#
# COMPACT_ATOMS: atom_id res chain seq x y z
N MET A 1 -46.07 -48.98 -24.36
CA MET A 1 -45.46 -47.63 -24.28
C MET A 1 -45.06 -47.40 -22.82
N LYS A 2 -43.79 -47.12 -22.56
CA LYS A 2 -43.16 -47.20 -21.21
C LYS A 2 -42.79 -45.77 -20.78
N PRO A 3 -43.26 -45.24 -19.64
CA PRO A 3 -43.00 -43.86 -19.27
C PRO A 3 -41.56 -43.69 -18.77
N LEU A 4 -40.83 -42.74 -19.36
CA LEU A 4 -39.50 -42.32 -18.93
C LEU A 4 -39.61 -41.44 -17.67
N THR A 5 -38.97 -41.90 -16.59
CA THR A 5 -38.79 -41.16 -15.35
C THR A 5 -37.73 -40.08 -15.54
N PHE A 6 -38.10 -38.81 -15.46
CA PHE A 6 -37.17 -37.67 -15.46
C PHE A 6 -36.59 -37.49 -14.05
N ALA A 7 -35.28 -37.68 -13.90
CA ALA A 7 -34.54 -37.36 -12.69
C ALA A 7 -34.28 -35.84 -12.64
N ALA A 8 -34.88 -35.15 -11.66
CA ALA A 8 -34.64 -33.75 -11.40
C ALA A 8 -33.29 -33.57 -10.68
N ALA A 9 -32.34 -32.89 -11.32
CA ALA A 9 -31.08 -32.51 -10.72
C ALA A 9 -31.25 -31.19 -9.95
N THR A 10 -31.20 -31.26 -8.62
CA THR A 10 -31.29 -30.11 -7.72
C THR A 10 -29.99 -29.30 -7.78
N LEU A 11 -30.03 -28.15 -8.47
CA LEU A 11 -28.93 -27.20 -8.55
C LEU A 11 -28.82 -26.43 -7.21
N ALA A 12 -27.94 -26.89 -6.32
CA ALA A 12 -27.64 -26.16 -5.08
C ALA A 12 -26.83 -24.90 -5.41
N LEU A 13 -27.49 -23.73 -5.41
CA LEU A 13 -26.81 -22.43 -5.42
C LEU A 13 -26.01 -22.27 -4.13
N ILE A 14 -24.68 -22.43 -4.23
CA ILE A 14 -23.77 -21.99 -3.19
C ILE A 14 -23.74 -20.46 -3.28
N VAL A 15 -24.52 -19.80 -2.43
CA VAL A 15 -24.43 -18.36 -2.22
C VAL A 15 -23.16 -18.10 -1.43
N GLY A 16 -22.03 -17.97 -2.14
CA GLY A 16 -20.78 -17.50 -1.56
C GLY A 16 -20.97 -16.06 -1.09
N GLY A 17 -21.14 -15.87 0.21
CA GLY A 17 -21.16 -14.55 0.83
C GLY A 17 -19.83 -13.86 0.60
N VAL A 18 -19.81 -12.84 -0.26
CA VAL A 18 -18.69 -11.91 -0.35
C VAL A 18 -18.76 -11.05 0.90
N ALA A 19 -17.93 -11.36 1.90
CA ALA A 19 -17.81 -10.49 3.07
C ALA A 19 -17.36 -9.10 2.59
N PRO A 20 -17.94 -8.01 3.11
CA PRO A 20 -17.49 -6.67 2.75
C PRO A 20 -16.04 -6.52 3.20
N ALA A 21 -15.15 -6.27 2.24
CA ALA A 21 -13.77 -5.91 2.56
C ALA A 21 -13.79 -4.57 3.30
N SER A 22 -13.33 -4.56 4.55
CA SER A 22 -13.25 -3.33 5.33
C SER A 22 -11.96 -2.59 4.95
N ALA A 23 -12.10 -1.38 4.42
CA ALA A 23 -10.98 -0.48 4.22
C ALA A 23 -10.33 -0.14 5.58
N LEU A 24 -9.02 -0.35 5.68
CA LEU A 24 -8.17 0.00 6.80
C LEU A 24 -7.37 1.24 6.42
N ILE A 25 -7.36 2.24 7.30
CA ILE A 25 -6.54 3.44 7.15
C ILE A 25 -5.39 3.34 8.15
N LEU A 26 -4.17 3.25 7.65
CA LEU A 26 -2.96 3.21 8.46
C LEU A 26 -2.29 4.59 8.40
N LYS A 27 -2.23 5.28 9.53
CA LYS A 27 -1.57 6.58 9.68
C LYS A 27 -0.20 6.40 10.28
N CYS A 28 0.83 6.76 9.55
CA CYS A 28 2.22 6.50 9.90
C CYS A 28 2.98 7.82 10.13
N ASN A 29 3.66 7.93 11.28
CA ASN A 29 4.57 9.03 11.59
C ASN A 29 6.02 8.56 11.46
N VAL A 30 6.82 9.24 10.63
CA VAL A 30 8.24 8.95 10.42
C VAL A 30 9.09 9.89 11.28
N SER A 31 9.50 9.42 12.45
CA SER A 31 10.16 10.23 13.47
C SER A 31 11.52 10.81 13.05
N ASN A 32 12.20 10.17 12.09
CA ASN A 32 13.48 10.63 11.56
C ASN A 32 13.39 11.19 10.13
N ALA A 33 12.20 11.63 9.69
CA ALA A 33 11.99 12.17 8.34
C ALA A 33 12.95 13.31 7.98
N GLY A 34 13.31 14.18 8.94
CA GLY A 34 14.27 15.28 8.73
C GLY A 34 15.64 14.81 8.23
N SER A 35 16.08 13.61 8.61
CA SER A 35 17.34 13.02 8.17
C SER A 35 17.31 12.55 6.71
N SER A 36 16.13 12.44 6.10
CA SER A 36 15.94 12.01 4.70
C SER A 36 16.19 13.12 3.68
N LYS A 37 16.50 14.36 4.11
CA LYS A 37 16.66 15.54 3.22
C LYS A 37 15.44 15.79 2.32
N GLY A 38 14.24 15.52 2.83
CA GLY A 38 12.97 15.75 2.12
C GLY A 38 12.57 14.63 1.15
N TRP A 39 13.19 13.45 1.27
CA TRP A 39 12.85 12.28 0.45
C TRP A 39 11.75 11.44 1.07
N ILE A 40 11.48 11.62 2.36
CA ILE A 40 10.46 10.90 3.11
C ILE A 40 9.63 11.94 3.87
N ALA A 41 8.31 11.85 3.75
CA ALA A 41 7.38 12.67 4.51
C ALA A 41 7.39 12.26 5.99
N ASP A 42 7.11 13.21 6.86
CA ASP A 42 6.89 13.02 8.29
C ASP A 42 5.59 12.25 8.61
N SER A 43 4.57 12.39 7.77
CA SER A 43 3.29 11.70 7.89
C SER A 43 2.91 11.05 6.56
N ILE A 44 2.49 9.78 6.63
CA ILE A 44 2.06 8.98 5.48
C ILE A 44 0.74 8.30 5.87
N GLU A 45 -0.28 8.41 5.03
CA GLU A 45 -1.52 7.65 5.19
C GLU A 45 -1.60 6.58 4.10
N ILE A 46 -1.95 5.36 4.51
CA ILE A 46 -2.10 4.21 3.63
C ILE A 46 -3.49 3.63 3.84
N GLU A 47 -4.32 3.70 2.81
CA GLU A 47 -5.61 3.03 2.76
C GLU A 47 -5.47 1.72 2.00
N TYR A 48 -5.88 0.60 2.62
CA TYR A 48 -5.87 -0.72 1.99
C TYR A 48 -6.94 -1.62 2.60
N GLU A 49 -7.36 -2.64 1.86
CA GLU A 49 -8.27 -3.66 2.37
C GLU A 49 -7.48 -4.92 2.77
N ASP A 50 -7.96 -5.64 3.78
CA ASP A 50 -7.36 -6.93 4.17
C ASP A 50 -7.43 -7.93 3.01
N GLY A 51 -6.31 -8.57 2.71
CA GLY A 51 -6.16 -9.46 1.54
C GLY A 51 -6.07 -8.76 0.18
N SER A 52 -6.11 -7.42 0.11
CA SER A 52 -5.93 -6.69 -1.15
C SER A 52 -4.46 -6.65 -1.59
N GLU A 53 -4.24 -6.64 -2.90
CA GLU A 53 -2.93 -6.45 -3.50
C GLU A 53 -2.58 -4.96 -3.68
N LEU A 54 -3.55 -4.06 -3.49
CA LEU A 54 -3.43 -2.64 -3.75
C LEU A 54 -3.56 -1.83 -2.47
N ALA A 55 -2.89 -0.68 -2.48
CA ALA A 55 -3.00 0.31 -1.43
C ALA A 55 -3.00 1.71 -2.06
N MET A 56 -3.75 2.62 -1.45
CA MET A 56 -3.76 4.04 -1.78
C MET A 56 -2.91 4.77 -0.76
N VAL A 57 -1.91 5.51 -1.24
CA VAL A 57 -0.92 6.18 -0.38
C VAL A 57 -1.01 7.68 -0.59
N SER A 58 -1.09 8.43 0.50
CA SER A 58 -1.08 9.89 0.49
C SER A 58 -0.08 10.44 1.51
N ASP A 59 0.63 11.50 1.11
CA ASP A 59 1.52 12.27 1.96
C ASP A 59 1.79 13.65 1.34
N GLN A 60 2.46 14.54 2.08
CA GLN A 60 2.79 15.89 1.61
C GLN A 60 3.73 15.93 0.39
N LEU A 61 4.61 14.94 0.20
CA LEU A 61 5.48 14.85 -0.98
C LEU A 61 4.71 14.40 -2.22
N ILE A 62 3.80 13.44 -2.09
CA ILE A 62 2.88 12.99 -3.14
C ILE A 62 1.98 14.15 -3.57
N LEU A 63 1.45 14.90 -2.61
CA LEU A 63 0.64 16.09 -2.87
C LEU A 63 1.45 17.19 -3.57
N LYS A 64 2.69 17.43 -3.14
CA LYS A 64 3.53 18.50 -3.67
C LYS A 64 4.09 18.22 -5.06
N TYR A 65 4.49 16.98 -5.33
CA TYR A 65 5.25 16.62 -6.53
C TYR A 65 4.52 15.65 -7.48
N GLY A 66 3.43 15.02 -7.04
CA GLY A 66 2.69 13.99 -7.79
C GLY A 66 1.26 14.39 -8.16
N SER A 67 0.40 13.38 -8.33
CA SER A 67 -1.02 13.52 -8.71
C SER A 67 -1.99 13.64 -7.53
N GLY A 68 -1.47 13.86 -6.31
CA GLY A 68 -2.26 13.94 -5.07
C GLY A 68 -2.44 12.62 -4.32
N ILE A 69 -2.44 11.49 -5.03
CA ILE A 69 -2.41 10.15 -4.44
C ILE A 69 -1.51 9.22 -5.26
N ALA A 70 -0.84 8.28 -4.59
CA ALA A 70 -0.08 7.22 -5.23
C ALA A 70 -0.80 5.88 -5.07
N ILE A 71 -0.83 5.09 -6.15
CA ILE A 71 -1.29 3.71 -6.10
C ILE A 71 -0.07 2.83 -5.82
N GLY A 72 -0.10 2.17 -4.66
CA GLY A 72 0.89 1.21 -4.22
C GLY A 72 0.39 -0.23 -4.31
N ARG A 73 1.30 -1.15 -4.02
CA ARG A 73 1.06 -2.59 -3.90
C ARG A 73 1.33 -3.06 -2.49
N VAL A 74 0.48 -3.94 -1.99
CA VAL A 74 0.74 -4.75 -0.80
C VAL A 74 1.66 -5.89 -1.25
N LYS A 75 2.97 -5.70 -1.10
CA LYS A 75 3.97 -6.69 -1.55
C LYS A 75 4.00 -7.94 -0.66
N SER A 76 3.65 -7.80 0.60
CA SER A 76 3.51 -8.93 1.53
C SER A 76 2.57 -8.51 2.64
N ASP A 77 1.64 -9.38 2.98
CA ASP A 77 0.87 -9.26 4.21
C ASP A 77 0.84 -10.61 4.92
N ASN A 78 1.24 -10.61 6.19
CA ASN A 78 1.26 -11.81 7.02
C ASN A 78 0.97 -11.46 8.49
N SER A 79 1.09 -12.43 9.39
CA SER A 79 0.77 -12.23 10.81
C SER A 79 1.70 -11.25 11.54
N THR A 80 2.92 -11.02 11.03
CA THR A 80 3.91 -10.16 11.70
C THR A 80 4.05 -8.79 11.05
N ARG A 81 3.94 -8.71 9.72
CA ARG A 81 4.21 -7.49 8.96
C ARG A 81 3.33 -7.35 7.73
N THR A 82 2.99 -6.10 7.41
CA THR A 82 2.52 -5.67 6.08
C THR A 82 3.59 -4.84 5.38
N THR A 83 3.85 -5.09 4.10
CA THR A 83 4.84 -4.38 3.29
C THR A 83 4.16 -3.69 2.10
N PHE A 84 4.27 -2.38 2.04
CA PHE A 84 3.74 -1.55 0.97
C PHE A 84 4.87 -1.08 0.06
N VAL A 85 4.61 -1.04 -1.24
CA VAL A 85 5.56 -0.52 -2.24
C VAL A 85 4.82 0.36 -3.23
N TRP A 86 5.30 1.58 -3.44
CA TRP A 86 4.75 2.47 -4.46
C TRP A 86 5.87 3.23 -5.15
N GLU A 87 5.56 3.77 -6.33
CA GLU A 87 6.46 4.63 -7.08
C GLU A 87 5.88 6.04 -7.12
N GLN A 88 6.76 7.03 -6.98
CA GLN A 88 6.42 8.42 -7.23
C GLN A 88 7.28 8.94 -8.36
N ARG A 89 6.63 9.43 -9.41
CA ARG A 89 7.28 10.22 -10.45
C ARG A 89 7.31 11.67 -9.97
N ILE A 90 8.50 12.21 -9.83
CA ILE A 90 8.75 13.59 -9.45
C ILE A 90 9.24 14.31 -10.69
N LYS A 91 8.67 15.48 -10.94
CA LYS A 91 9.19 16.43 -11.92
C LYS A 91 9.82 17.57 -11.15
N ASP A 92 11.13 17.75 -11.28
CA ASP A 92 11.81 18.87 -10.64
C ASP A 92 11.58 20.19 -11.42
N THR A 93 12.03 21.30 -10.84
CA THR A 93 11.91 22.64 -11.45
C THR A 93 12.71 22.80 -12.75
N SER A 94 13.65 21.89 -13.02
CA SER A 94 14.46 21.82 -14.24
C SER A 94 13.87 20.86 -15.28
N LEU A 95 12.62 20.42 -15.08
CA LEU A 95 11.90 19.46 -15.93
C LEU A 95 12.52 18.06 -16.00
N GLN A 96 13.42 17.72 -15.08
CA GLN A 96 13.96 16.37 -14.98
C GLN A 96 12.93 15.47 -14.30
N ASN A 97 12.66 14.32 -14.92
CA ASN A 97 11.81 13.29 -14.36
C ASN A 97 12.68 12.34 -13.54
N ALA A 98 12.35 12.17 -12.26
CA ALA A 98 12.92 11.15 -11.41
C ALA A 98 11.80 10.21 -10.92
N THR A 99 12.09 8.92 -10.84
CA THR A 99 11.20 7.97 -10.17
C THR A 99 11.83 7.59 -8.83
N ILE A 100 11.05 7.70 -7.76
CA ILE A 100 11.42 7.20 -6.44
C ILE A 100 10.57 5.96 -6.14
N GLU A 101 11.22 4.83 -5.87
CA GLU A 101 10.56 3.65 -5.30
C GLU A 101 10.57 3.78 -3.77
N TYR A 102 9.38 3.70 -3.19
CA TYR A 102 9.19 3.65 -1.75
C TYR A 102 8.84 2.23 -1.33
N ARG A 103 9.36 1.82 -0.17
CA ARG A 103 9.00 0.58 0.50
C ARG A 103 8.79 0.87 1.97
N LEU A 104 7.59 0.61 2.47
CA LEU A 104 7.25 0.73 3.89
C LEU A 104 6.92 -0.64 4.46
N ASN A 105 7.54 -0.97 5.58
CA ASN A 105 7.30 -2.15 6.37
C ASN A 105 6.61 -1.72 7.66
N TYR A 106 5.41 -2.22 7.88
CA TYR A 106 4.64 -2.02 9.11
C TYR A 106 4.64 -3.32 9.92
N GLU A 107 5.30 -3.29 11.07
CA GLU A 107 5.33 -4.41 12.02
C GLU A 107 4.05 -4.36 12.89
N LYS A 108 3.21 -5.39 12.79
CA LYS A 108 1.85 -5.39 13.37
C LYS A 108 1.84 -5.47 14.90
N LYS A 109 2.88 -6.05 15.51
CA LYS A 109 2.94 -6.33 16.95
C LYS A 109 3.13 -5.06 17.80
N ASP A 110 4.06 -4.21 17.38
CA ASP A 110 4.48 -3.02 18.12
C ASP A 110 4.19 -1.73 17.34
N HIS A 111 3.50 -1.87 16.22
CA HIS A 111 3.12 -0.80 15.32
C HIS A 111 4.30 0.02 14.79
N GLN A 112 5.49 -0.57 14.74
CA GLN A 112 6.67 0.11 14.21
C GLN A 112 6.64 0.17 12.68
N LEU A 113 7.17 1.27 12.15
CA LEU A 113 7.41 1.44 10.73
C LEU A 113 8.92 1.45 10.47
N SER A 114 9.33 0.82 9.38
CA SER A 114 10.61 1.10 8.71
C SER A 114 10.36 1.31 7.23
N MET A 115 11.07 2.24 6.61
CA MET A 115 10.89 2.49 5.19
C MET A 115 12.18 2.90 4.48
N THR A 116 12.17 2.73 3.16
CA THR A 116 13.24 3.18 2.27
C THR A 116 12.64 3.95 1.10
N ALA A 117 13.30 5.04 0.70
CA ALA A 117 13.03 5.77 -0.54
C ALA A 117 14.27 5.67 -1.42
N LYS A 118 14.14 5.08 -2.61
CA LYS A 118 15.25 4.83 -3.54
C LYS A 118 15.01 5.58 -4.85
N ALA A 119 15.92 6.49 -5.19
CA ALA A 119 15.88 7.15 -6.48
C ALA A 119 16.40 6.22 -7.57
N MET A 120 15.52 5.91 -8.52
CA MET A 120 15.82 5.03 -9.63
C MET A 120 16.81 5.71 -10.58
N GLY A 121 17.81 4.97 -11.05
CA GLY A 121 18.83 5.47 -11.98
C GLY A 121 20.06 6.16 -11.36
N ILE A 122 19.96 6.69 -10.13
CA ILE A 122 21.09 7.41 -9.47
C ILE A 122 21.58 6.78 -8.16
N GLY A 123 20.98 5.66 -7.73
CA GLY A 123 21.47 4.83 -6.61
C GLY A 123 21.36 5.44 -5.21
N ARG A 124 20.85 6.66 -5.08
CA ARG A 124 20.64 7.32 -3.79
C ARG A 124 19.47 6.70 -3.05
N THR A 125 19.62 6.51 -1.75
CA THR A 125 18.62 5.92 -0.87
C THR A 125 18.50 6.74 0.42
N ALA A 126 17.27 6.95 0.89
CA ALA A 126 16.97 7.46 2.21
C ALA A 126 16.23 6.40 3.03
N THR A 127 16.36 6.44 4.35
CA THR A 127 15.72 5.50 5.27
C THR A 127 14.88 6.26 6.30
N GLY A 128 13.74 5.67 6.66
CA GLY A 128 12.80 6.19 7.66
C GLY A 128 12.48 5.12 8.70
N LYS A 129 12.20 5.57 9.93
CA LYS A 129 11.71 4.78 11.06
C LYS A 129 10.65 5.59 11.79
N GLY A 130 9.77 4.90 12.51
CA GLY A 130 8.66 5.54 13.20
C GLY A 130 7.59 4.56 13.65
N SER A 131 6.35 5.01 13.71
CA SER A 131 5.21 4.21 14.17
C SER A 131 3.96 4.48 13.35
N CYS A 132 3.04 3.53 13.33
CA CYS A 132 1.73 3.69 12.68
C CYS A 132 0.58 3.43 13.66
N THR A 133 -0.60 3.92 13.32
CA THR A 133 -1.86 3.70 14.04
C THR A 133 -3.00 3.55 13.04
N PHE A 134 -4.06 2.83 13.41
CA PHE A 134 -5.32 2.81 12.67
C PHE A 134 -6.23 3.98 13.08
#